data_AF-A0A0B8QEC8-F1
#
_entry.id   AF-A0A0B8QEC8-F1
#
_cell.length_a   1.000
_cell.length_b   1.000
_cell.length_c   1.000
_cell.angle_alpha   90.00
_cell.angle_beta   90.00
_cell.angle_gamma   90.00
#
_symmetry.space_group_name_H-M   'P 1'
#
loop_
_entity.id
_entity.type
_entity.pdbx_description
1 polymer ?
#
loop_
_entity_poly.entity_id
_entity_poly.type
_entity_poly.pdbx_seq_one_letter_code
_entity_poly.pdbx_strand_id
1 'polypeptide(L)'
;MRQELKWLEQELDWLKNADYLDELTEDKGHALRKLDARKELVQRLTEMRDELPSHEDILELFQSARYAGLILDLSRWLLTKGWQPFLEEKASKTMASNVVQFSKDQLDRTWAELQSSFPIEQPLSAQDYVKEQYHLNRSLFSGICFAALYDQELRQVFRLPWADLAQGIDDLLTLETVRPLVEEFEGDEQEQLQRWLDRQQTSILHAMEQTRAMCLEVEPYWKA
;
A
#
# COMPACT_ATOMS: atom_id res chain seq x y z
N MET A 1 -5.94 -20.23 11.59
CA MET A 1 -4.89 -19.60 10.76
C MET A 1 -5.40 -18.41 9.95
N ARG A 2 -6.28 -18.54 8.93
CA ARG A 2 -6.76 -17.36 8.16
C ARG A 2 -7.40 -16.27 9.02
N GLN A 3 -8.24 -16.66 9.98
CA GLN A 3 -8.86 -15.72 10.93
C GLN A 3 -7.82 -15.04 11.83
N GLU A 4 -6.79 -15.76 12.26
CA GLU A 4 -5.70 -15.20 13.08
C GLU A 4 -4.81 -14.24 12.29
N LEU A 5 -4.52 -14.53 11.01
CA LEU A 5 -3.81 -13.59 10.15
C LEU A 5 -4.61 -12.30 9.94
N LYS A 6 -5.92 -12.42 9.73
CA LYS A 6 -6.82 -11.26 9.62
C LYS A 6 -6.89 -10.47 10.94
N TRP A 7 -6.90 -11.16 12.08
CA TRP A 7 -6.82 -10.49 13.37
C TRP A 7 -5.53 -9.67 13.48
N LEU A 8 -4.37 -10.27 13.18
CA LEU A 8 -3.10 -9.55 13.25
C LEU A 8 -3.02 -8.37 12.28
N GLU A 9 -3.58 -8.52 11.07
CA GLU A 9 -3.75 -7.40 10.12
C GLU A 9 -4.52 -6.26 10.78
N GLN A 10 -5.68 -6.54 11.38
CA GLN A 10 -6.52 -5.55 12.06
C GLN A 10 -5.83 -4.85 13.25
N GLU A 11 -5.03 -5.57 14.04
CA GLU A 11 -4.25 -4.99 15.14
C GLU A 11 -3.16 -4.01 14.63
N LEU A 12 -2.80 -4.10 13.35
CA LEU A 12 -1.73 -3.33 12.71
C LEU A 12 -2.26 -2.33 11.66
N ASP A 13 -3.57 -2.24 11.45
CA ASP A 13 -4.19 -1.36 10.44
C ASP A 13 -3.86 0.13 10.67
N TRP A 14 -3.54 0.51 11.91
CA TRP A 14 -3.14 1.87 12.29
C TRP A 14 -1.76 2.29 11.79
N LEU A 15 -0.88 1.35 11.40
CA LEU A 15 0.51 1.64 11.02
C LEU A 15 0.60 2.60 9.83
N LYS A 16 -0.25 2.42 8.81
CA LYS A 16 -0.26 3.31 7.65
C LYS A 16 -0.64 4.74 8.04
N ASN A 17 -1.60 4.90 8.95
CA ASN A 17 -1.96 6.22 9.46
C ASN A 17 -0.82 6.85 10.27
N ALA A 18 -0.06 6.04 11.03
CA ALA A 18 1.14 6.51 11.72
C ALA A 18 2.20 7.01 10.73
N ASP A 19 2.46 6.26 9.65
CA ASP A 19 3.41 6.67 8.61
C ASP A 19 3.03 8.04 8.00
N TYR A 20 1.74 8.25 7.69
CA TYR A 20 1.24 9.52 7.14
C TYR A 20 1.39 10.69 8.11
N LEU A 21 1.09 10.47 9.39
CA LEU A 21 1.25 11.49 10.43
C LEU A 21 2.73 11.83 10.68
N ASP A 22 3.59 10.82 10.67
CA ASP A 22 5.05 10.99 10.82
C ASP A 22 5.61 11.81 9.64
N GLU A 23 5.16 11.56 8.40
CA GLU A 23 5.52 12.36 7.22
C GLU A 23 5.07 13.82 7.35
N LEU A 24 3.82 14.06 7.78
CA LEU A 24 3.29 15.42 7.91
C LEU A 24 3.93 16.23 9.03
N THR A 25 4.45 15.56 10.06
CA THR A 25 5.11 16.19 11.21
C THR A 25 6.63 16.25 11.08
N GLU A 26 7.21 15.58 10.07
CA GLU A 26 8.64 15.58 9.77
C GLU A 26 9.20 17.01 9.62
N ASP A 27 10.41 17.24 10.12
CA ASP A 27 11.09 18.55 10.09
C ASP A 27 10.20 19.70 10.60
N LYS A 28 9.41 19.43 11.66
CA LYS A 28 8.42 20.34 12.26
C LYS A 28 7.30 20.71 11.29
N GLY A 29 6.85 19.78 10.46
CA GLY A 29 5.88 20.02 9.40
C GLY A 29 6.44 20.91 8.28
N HIS A 30 7.58 20.53 7.74
CA HIS A 30 8.21 21.26 6.64
C HIS A 30 7.30 21.34 5.40
N ALA A 31 6.54 20.28 5.10
CA ALA A 31 5.53 20.27 4.04
C ALA A 31 4.46 21.37 4.23
N LEU A 32 4.14 21.69 5.49
CA LEU A 32 3.11 22.63 5.93
C LEU A 32 3.65 24.06 6.13
N ARG A 33 4.94 24.31 5.88
CA ARG A 33 5.63 25.58 6.21
C ARG A 33 5.04 26.86 5.63
N LYS A 34 4.19 26.76 4.61
CA LYS A 34 3.55 27.89 3.93
C LYS A 34 2.15 28.21 4.45
N LEU A 35 1.67 27.45 5.43
CA LEU A 35 0.38 27.66 6.07
C LEU A 35 0.56 28.56 7.30
N ASP A 36 -0.34 29.51 7.47
CA ASP A 36 -0.36 30.41 8.62
C ASP A 36 -0.73 29.62 9.89
N ALA A 37 -1.71 28.71 9.78
CA ALA A 37 -2.13 27.78 10.83
C ALA A 37 -1.17 26.60 11.08
N ARG A 38 0.08 26.66 10.59
CA ARG A 38 1.03 25.53 10.66
C ARG A 38 1.22 25.03 12.09
N LYS A 39 1.36 25.93 13.06
CA LYS A 39 1.73 25.55 14.43
C LYS A 39 0.60 24.75 15.08
N GLU A 40 -0.61 25.24 14.97
CA GLU A 40 -1.84 24.63 15.44
C GLU A 40 -2.08 23.30 14.71
N LEU A 41 -1.89 23.27 13.38
CA LEU A 41 -2.05 22.07 12.58
C LEU A 41 -1.03 20.97 12.95
N VAL A 42 0.25 21.32 13.09
CA VAL A 42 1.29 20.37 13.52
C VAL A 42 1.01 19.86 14.94
N GLN A 43 0.53 20.72 15.83
CA GLN A 43 0.11 20.29 17.17
C GLN A 43 -1.01 19.24 17.06
N ARG A 44 -2.07 19.51 16.29
CA ARG A 44 -3.19 18.59 16.13
C ARG A 44 -2.78 17.25 15.53
N LEU A 45 -1.94 17.27 14.49
CA LEU A 45 -1.39 16.06 13.88
C LEU A 45 -0.52 15.26 14.86
N THR A 46 0.24 15.94 15.72
CA THR A 46 1.02 15.30 16.79
C THR A 46 0.11 14.65 17.83
N GLU A 47 -0.96 15.33 18.23
CA GLU A 47 -1.97 14.76 19.15
C GLU A 47 -2.62 13.50 18.56
N MET A 48 -3.02 13.53 17.28
CA MET A 48 -3.54 12.34 16.59
C MET A 48 -2.51 11.20 16.55
N ARG A 49 -1.23 11.52 16.44
CA ARG A 49 -0.14 10.54 16.44
C ARG A 49 0.08 9.92 17.82
N ASP A 50 -0.05 10.73 18.88
CA ASP A 50 0.07 10.31 20.27
C ASP A 50 -1.14 9.46 20.74
N GLU A 51 -2.29 9.57 20.06
CA GLU A 51 -3.47 8.71 20.27
C GLU A 51 -3.30 7.30 19.68
N LEU A 52 -2.35 7.09 18.77
CA LEU A 52 -2.07 5.77 18.18
C LEU A 52 -1.37 4.83 19.17
N PRO A 53 -1.43 3.51 18.97
CA PRO A 53 -0.75 2.54 19.81
C PRO A 53 0.72 2.87 20.05
N SER A 54 1.11 2.82 21.32
CA SER A 54 2.46 3.10 21.77
C SER A 54 3.41 1.93 21.50
N HIS A 55 4.70 2.15 21.68
CA HIS A 55 5.69 1.07 21.61
C HIS A 55 5.39 -0.05 22.62
N GLU A 56 4.88 0.27 23.80
CA GLU A 56 4.56 -0.72 24.84
C GLU A 56 3.38 -1.60 24.43
N ASP A 57 2.34 -1.02 23.81
CA ASP A 57 1.19 -1.78 23.29
C ASP A 57 1.62 -2.80 22.23
N ILE A 58 2.57 -2.44 21.37
CA ILE A 58 3.11 -3.35 20.34
C ILE A 58 4.00 -4.43 20.93
N LEU A 59 4.78 -4.11 21.96
CA LEU A 59 5.51 -5.12 22.71
C LEU A 59 4.55 -6.12 23.37
N GLU A 60 3.47 -5.65 23.99
CA GLU A 60 2.45 -6.52 24.60
C GLU A 60 1.78 -7.40 23.54
N LEU A 61 1.39 -6.83 22.40
CA LEU A 61 0.82 -7.58 21.27
C LEU A 61 1.75 -8.72 20.82
N PHE A 62 3.04 -8.44 20.59
CA PHE A 62 3.99 -9.44 20.12
C PHE A 62 4.46 -10.42 21.21
N GLN A 63 4.32 -10.07 22.48
CA GLN A 63 4.55 -10.99 23.60
C GLN A 63 3.30 -11.80 23.97
N SER A 64 2.14 -11.46 23.40
CA SER A 64 0.88 -12.16 23.69
C SER A 64 0.94 -13.63 23.27
N ALA A 65 0.29 -14.48 24.06
CA ALA A 65 0.15 -15.90 23.74
C ALA A 65 -0.55 -16.13 22.39
N ARG A 66 -1.45 -15.21 22.00
CA ARG A 66 -2.18 -15.28 20.73
C ARG A 66 -1.26 -15.06 19.54
N TYR A 67 -0.43 -14.01 19.56
CA TYR A 67 0.56 -13.76 18.52
C TYR A 67 1.59 -14.90 18.44
N ALA A 68 2.17 -15.30 19.58
CA ALA A 68 3.14 -16.40 19.61
C ALA A 68 2.54 -17.72 19.09
N GLY A 69 1.27 -18.00 19.44
CA GLY A 69 0.51 -19.13 18.92
C GLY A 69 0.32 -19.09 17.41
N LEU A 70 -0.05 -17.93 16.85
CA LEU A 70 -0.18 -17.73 15.41
C LEU A 70 1.15 -18.03 14.68
N ILE A 71 2.27 -17.48 15.16
CA ILE A 71 3.58 -17.71 14.55
C ILE A 71 4.00 -19.19 14.66
N LEU A 72 3.73 -19.83 15.80
CA LEU A 72 4.02 -21.25 15.99
C LEU A 72 3.18 -22.13 15.04
N ASP A 73 1.89 -21.84 14.91
CA ASP A 73 0.98 -22.58 14.04
C ASP A 73 1.34 -22.40 12.56
N LEU A 74 1.70 -21.17 12.16
CA LEU A 74 2.18 -20.88 10.80
C LEU A 74 3.49 -21.62 10.51
N SER A 75 4.43 -21.59 11.45
CA SER A 75 5.72 -22.28 11.32
C SER A 75 5.52 -23.79 11.22
N ARG A 76 4.66 -24.36 12.07
CA ARG A 76 4.32 -25.78 12.03
C ARG A 76 3.68 -26.13 10.68
N TRP A 77 2.68 -25.38 10.25
CA TRP A 77 2.01 -25.61 8.98
C TRP A 77 2.97 -25.54 7.79
N LEU A 78 3.93 -24.61 7.81
CA LEU A 78 4.96 -24.50 6.77
C LEU A 78 5.92 -25.70 6.77
N LEU A 79 6.49 -26.02 7.92
CA LEU A 79 7.50 -27.07 8.08
C LEU A 79 6.94 -28.47 7.85
N THR A 80 5.72 -28.73 8.32
CA THR A 80 5.06 -30.04 8.12
C THR A 80 4.35 -30.13 6.77
N LYS A 81 4.48 -29.10 5.91
CA LYS A 81 3.77 -29.00 4.63
C LYS A 81 2.27 -29.27 4.80
N GLY A 82 1.65 -28.59 5.76
CA GLY A 82 0.27 -28.82 6.20
C GLY A 82 -0.78 -28.64 5.10
N TRP A 83 -0.42 -28.10 3.93
CA TRP A 83 -1.27 -28.07 2.74
C TRP A 83 -1.37 -29.43 2.02
N GLN A 84 -0.37 -30.31 2.12
CA GLN A 84 -0.28 -31.54 1.31
C GLN A 84 -1.49 -32.47 1.42
N PRO A 85 -2.06 -32.74 2.62
CA PRO A 85 -3.22 -33.61 2.75
C PRO A 85 -4.48 -33.09 2.05
N PHE A 86 -4.54 -31.79 1.77
CA PHE A 86 -5.68 -31.12 1.13
C PHE A 86 -5.52 -30.99 -0.39
N LEU A 87 -4.42 -31.50 -0.96
CA LEU A 87 -4.20 -31.47 -2.40
C LEU A 87 -4.89 -32.64 -3.09
N GLU A 88 -5.81 -32.34 -3.99
CA GLU A 88 -6.31 -33.32 -4.94
C GLU A 88 -5.22 -33.72 -5.94
N GLU A 89 -5.38 -34.88 -6.61
CA GLU A 89 -4.38 -35.45 -7.51
C GLU A 89 -3.92 -34.46 -8.60
N LYS A 90 -4.86 -33.70 -9.18
CA LYS A 90 -4.55 -32.66 -10.17
C LYS A 90 -3.67 -31.56 -9.59
N ALA A 91 -4.03 -31.04 -8.41
CA ALA A 91 -3.28 -29.98 -7.74
C ALA A 91 -1.87 -30.46 -7.34
N SER A 92 -1.75 -31.70 -6.88
CA SER A 92 -0.45 -32.30 -6.56
C SER A 92 0.46 -32.40 -7.79
N LYS A 93 -0.07 -32.79 -8.96
CA LYS A 93 0.70 -32.82 -10.21
C LYS A 93 1.15 -31.43 -10.64
N THR A 94 0.28 -30.43 -10.52
CA THR A 94 0.64 -29.02 -10.80
C THR A 94 1.74 -28.53 -9.85
N MET A 95 1.64 -28.80 -8.55
CA MET A 95 2.68 -28.40 -7.59
C MET A 95 4.04 -29.06 -7.83
N ALA A 96 4.05 -30.27 -8.39
CA ALA A 96 5.29 -30.97 -8.74
C ALA A 96 5.90 -30.49 -10.08
N SER A 97 5.19 -29.64 -10.83
CA SER A 97 5.64 -29.12 -12.12
C SER A 97 6.58 -27.91 -11.96
N ASN A 98 7.19 -27.49 -13.07
CA ASN A 98 8.10 -26.34 -13.07
C ASN A 98 7.35 -25.05 -12.71
N VAL A 99 7.87 -24.32 -11.73
CA VAL A 99 7.29 -23.06 -11.23
C VAL A 99 7.25 -21.95 -12.29
N VAL A 100 8.09 -21.98 -13.33
CA VAL A 100 8.19 -20.92 -14.35
C VAL A 100 6.89 -20.76 -15.15
N GLN A 101 6.20 -21.85 -15.51
CA GLN A 101 4.91 -21.70 -16.20
C GLN A 101 3.84 -21.18 -15.25
N PHE A 102 3.84 -21.68 -14.01
CA PHE A 102 2.93 -21.19 -12.97
C PHE A 102 3.12 -19.70 -12.69
N SER A 103 4.36 -19.21 -12.64
CA SER A 103 4.65 -17.80 -12.41
C SER A 103 4.15 -16.93 -13.56
N LYS A 104 4.36 -17.35 -14.83
CA LYS A 104 3.79 -16.66 -15.99
C LYS A 104 2.27 -16.56 -15.90
N ASP A 105 1.59 -17.68 -15.61
CA ASP A 105 0.14 -17.70 -15.50
C ASP A 105 -0.39 -16.80 -14.37
N GLN A 106 0.29 -16.76 -13.21
CA GLN A 106 -0.11 -15.86 -12.11
C GLN A 106 0.17 -14.40 -12.43
N LEU A 107 1.34 -14.08 -12.99
CA LEU A 107 1.71 -12.72 -13.36
C LEU A 107 0.79 -12.17 -14.45
N ASP A 108 0.44 -12.96 -15.47
CA ASP A 108 -0.53 -12.58 -16.49
C ASP A 108 -1.92 -12.28 -15.90
N ARG A 109 -2.37 -13.08 -14.92
CA ARG A 109 -3.65 -12.82 -14.22
C ARG A 109 -3.63 -11.52 -13.46
N THR A 110 -2.63 -11.32 -12.59
CA THR A 110 -2.54 -10.09 -11.79
C THR A 110 -2.29 -8.87 -12.66
N TRP A 111 -1.61 -9.04 -13.79
CA TRP A 111 -1.44 -7.99 -14.78
C TRP A 111 -2.74 -7.60 -15.46
N ALA A 112 -3.53 -8.58 -15.94
CA ALA A 112 -4.83 -8.30 -16.56
C ALA A 112 -5.80 -7.61 -15.58
N GLU A 113 -5.82 -8.05 -14.32
CA GLU A 113 -6.58 -7.39 -13.25
C GLU A 113 -6.09 -5.94 -13.05
N LEU A 114 -4.77 -5.72 -13.00
CA LEU A 114 -4.19 -4.39 -12.83
C LEU A 114 -4.53 -3.44 -13.99
N GLN A 115 -4.44 -3.92 -15.23
CA GLN A 115 -4.82 -3.12 -16.40
C GLN A 115 -6.30 -2.73 -16.37
N SER A 116 -7.18 -3.63 -15.91
CA SER A 116 -8.60 -3.33 -15.76
C SER A 116 -8.89 -2.32 -14.64
N SER A 117 -8.07 -2.32 -13.59
CA SER A 117 -8.19 -1.37 -12.47
C SER A 117 -7.73 0.05 -12.83
N PHE A 118 -6.80 0.21 -13.77
CA PHE A 118 -6.25 1.51 -14.16
C PHE A 118 -6.49 1.84 -15.65
N PRO A 119 -7.75 2.05 -16.09
CA PRO A 119 -8.09 2.32 -17.49
C PRO A 119 -7.64 3.72 -17.94
N ILE A 120 -6.96 3.84 -19.08
CA ILE A 120 -6.47 5.14 -19.62
C ILE A 120 -7.60 6.00 -20.17
N GLU A 121 -8.67 5.36 -20.66
CA GLU A 121 -9.71 6.03 -21.44
C GLU A 121 -10.47 7.10 -20.65
N GLN A 122 -10.35 7.09 -19.32
CA GLN A 122 -10.95 8.06 -18.42
C GLN A 122 -9.96 8.56 -17.37
N PRO A 123 -10.03 9.85 -16.98
CA PRO A 123 -9.31 10.35 -15.83
C PRO A 123 -9.85 9.68 -14.56
N LEU A 124 -8.95 9.35 -13.63
CA LEU A 124 -9.32 8.81 -12.32
C LEU A 124 -9.29 9.90 -11.26
N SER A 125 -10.29 9.89 -10.37
CA SER A 125 -10.27 10.72 -9.18
C SER A 125 -9.33 10.15 -8.11
N ALA A 126 -9.02 10.93 -7.08
CA ALA A 126 -8.25 10.46 -5.93
C ALA A 126 -8.88 9.22 -5.28
N GLN A 127 -10.21 9.20 -5.15
CA GLN A 127 -10.93 8.04 -4.59
C GLN A 127 -10.84 6.81 -5.48
N ASP A 128 -10.79 6.98 -6.81
CA ASP A 128 -10.67 5.85 -7.73
C ASP A 128 -9.27 5.22 -7.62
N TYR A 129 -8.21 6.03 -7.55
CA TYR A 129 -6.86 5.55 -7.29
C TYR A 129 -6.76 4.78 -5.95
N VAL A 130 -7.31 5.34 -4.87
CA VAL A 130 -7.30 4.71 -3.54
C VAL A 130 -8.06 3.38 -3.53
N LYS A 131 -9.22 3.28 -4.21
CA LYS A 131 -9.98 2.02 -4.30
C LYS A 131 -9.19 0.88 -4.94
N GLU A 132 -8.31 1.21 -5.88
CA GLU A 132 -7.52 0.24 -6.64
C GLU A 132 -6.17 -0.11 -5.97
N GLN A 133 -5.84 0.51 -4.83
CA GLN A 133 -4.60 0.25 -4.08
C GLN A 133 -4.37 -1.23 -3.81
N TYR A 134 -5.43 -1.98 -3.47
CA TYR A 134 -5.34 -3.43 -3.25
C TYR A 134 -4.87 -4.19 -4.50
N HIS A 135 -5.38 -3.83 -5.68
CA HIS A 135 -5.03 -4.50 -6.94
C HIS A 135 -3.58 -4.19 -7.32
N LEU A 136 -3.16 -2.95 -7.13
CA LEU A 136 -1.77 -2.52 -7.32
C LEU A 136 -0.80 -3.28 -6.42
N ASN A 137 -1.06 -3.27 -5.11
CA ASN A 137 -0.23 -3.97 -4.12
C ASN A 137 -0.19 -5.48 -4.40
N ARG A 138 -1.33 -6.10 -4.73
CA ARG A 138 -1.38 -7.52 -5.08
C ARG A 138 -0.51 -7.84 -6.29
N SER A 139 -0.52 -7.00 -7.33
CA SER A 139 0.34 -7.18 -8.50
C SER A 139 1.82 -7.04 -8.15
N LEU A 140 2.19 -6.00 -7.38
CA LEU A 140 3.56 -5.75 -6.93
C LEU A 140 4.11 -6.92 -6.07
N PHE A 141 3.33 -7.41 -5.10
CA PHE A 141 3.72 -8.54 -4.25
C PHE A 141 3.80 -9.85 -5.03
N SER A 142 2.89 -10.09 -5.98
CA SER A 142 2.95 -11.27 -6.86
C SER A 142 4.24 -11.26 -7.70
N GLY A 143 4.66 -10.09 -8.18
CA GLY A 143 5.97 -9.89 -8.81
C GLY A 143 7.16 -10.25 -7.91
N ILE A 144 7.08 -9.91 -6.62
CA ILE A 144 8.13 -10.26 -5.62
C ILE A 144 8.22 -11.78 -5.42
N CYS A 145 7.09 -12.47 -5.33
CA CYS A 145 7.05 -13.93 -5.10
C CYS A 145 7.83 -14.72 -6.17
N PHE A 146 7.85 -14.24 -7.41
CA PHE A 146 8.52 -14.89 -8.54
C PHE A 146 9.79 -14.19 -8.99
N ALA A 147 10.23 -13.18 -8.26
CA ALA A 147 11.24 -12.23 -8.72
C ALA A 147 12.50 -12.97 -9.20
N ALA A 148 13.01 -13.93 -8.43
CA ALA A 148 14.25 -14.66 -8.73
C ALA A 148 14.23 -15.47 -10.05
N LEU A 149 13.06 -15.66 -10.68
CA LEU A 149 12.93 -16.37 -11.94
C LEU A 149 13.22 -15.50 -13.18
N TYR A 150 13.34 -14.17 -13.00
CA TYR A 150 13.41 -13.22 -14.10
C TYR A 150 14.56 -12.23 -13.95
N ASP A 151 14.95 -11.61 -15.07
CA ASP A 151 16.03 -10.64 -15.11
C ASP A 151 15.77 -9.44 -14.18
N GLN A 152 16.82 -8.96 -13.51
CA GLN A 152 16.70 -7.87 -12.54
C GLN A 152 16.40 -6.53 -13.19
N GLU A 153 17.07 -6.21 -14.30
CA GLU A 153 16.91 -4.91 -14.97
C GLU A 153 15.53 -4.81 -15.59
N LEU A 154 15.08 -5.86 -16.29
CA LEU A 154 13.72 -5.91 -16.87
C LEU A 154 12.64 -5.79 -15.79
N ARG A 155 12.80 -6.47 -14.65
CA ARG A 155 11.88 -6.33 -13.50
C ARG A 155 11.86 -4.90 -12.97
N GLN A 156 13.02 -4.26 -12.84
CA GLN A 156 13.12 -2.91 -12.30
C GLN A 156 12.43 -1.90 -13.21
N VAL A 157 12.70 -1.97 -14.52
CA VAL A 157 12.07 -1.09 -15.52
C VAL A 157 10.55 -1.26 -15.50
N PHE A 158 10.05 -2.49 -15.44
CA PHE A 158 8.62 -2.75 -15.37
C PHE A 158 7.99 -2.26 -14.05
N ARG A 159 8.62 -2.55 -12.90
CA ARG A 159 8.00 -2.33 -11.59
C ARG A 159 8.10 -0.89 -11.07
N LEU A 160 9.10 -0.13 -11.50
CA LEU A 160 9.34 1.22 -11.01
C LEU A 160 8.11 2.15 -11.17
N PRO A 161 7.50 2.31 -12.36
CA PRO A 161 6.36 3.22 -12.50
C PRO A 161 5.13 2.73 -11.70
N TRP A 162 4.97 1.43 -11.49
CA TRP A 162 3.91 0.89 -10.63
C TRP A 162 4.16 1.18 -9.14
N ALA A 163 5.43 1.16 -8.71
CA ALA A 163 5.80 1.56 -7.36
C ALA A 163 5.60 3.08 -7.16
N ASP A 164 5.93 3.89 -8.16
CA ASP A 164 5.68 5.34 -8.13
C ASP A 164 4.17 5.64 -8.06
N LEU A 165 3.35 4.86 -8.76
CA LEU A 165 1.89 4.99 -8.66
C LEU A 165 1.37 4.62 -7.27
N ALA A 166 1.97 3.59 -6.63
CA ALA A 166 1.63 3.22 -5.26
C ALA A 166 2.01 4.32 -4.26
N GLN A 167 3.17 4.95 -4.45
CA GLN A 167 3.58 6.12 -3.67
C GLN A 167 2.59 7.28 -3.85
N GLY A 168 2.14 7.56 -5.08
CA GLY A 168 1.13 8.60 -5.31
C GLY A 168 -0.20 8.33 -4.58
N ILE A 169 -0.61 7.06 -4.41
CA ILE A 169 -1.77 6.70 -3.59
C ILE A 169 -1.50 6.99 -2.11
N ASP A 170 -0.32 6.63 -1.60
CA ASP A 170 0.08 6.93 -0.22
C ASP A 170 0.09 8.46 0.00
N ASP A 171 0.62 9.26 -0.94
CA ASP A 171 0.59 10.74 -0.87
C ASP A 171 -0.86 11.30 -0.81
N LEU A 172 -1.79 10.71 -1.59
CA LEU A 172 -3.21 11.09 -1.52
C LEU A 172 -3.80 10.76 -0.15
N LEU A 173 -3.48 9.59 0.41
CA LEU A 173 -3.95 9.18 1.74
C LEU A 173 -3.34 10.06 2.84
N THR A 174 -2.08 10.48 2.70
CA THR A 174 -1.45 11.48 3.58
C THR A 174 -2.26 12.77 3.58
N LEU A 175 -2.69 13.29 2.43
CA LEU A 175 -3.56 14.48 2.38
C LEU A 175 -4.93 14.26 3.04
N GLU A 176 -5.52 13.07 2.89
CA GLU A 176 -6.80 12.74 3.51
C GLU A 176 -6.73 12.74 5.05
N THR A 177 -5.55 12.52 5.66
CA THR A 177 -5.41 12.66 7.12
C THR A 177 -5.57 14.10 7.61
N VAL A 178 -5.24 15.09 6.77
CA VAL A 178 -5.34 16.53 7.09
C VAL A 178 -6.74 17.06 6.81
N ARG A 179 -7.46 16.48 5.85
CA ARG A 179 -8.75 17.00 5.38
C ARG A 179 -9.80 17.22 6.48
N PRO A 180 -10.00 16.30 7.45
CA PRO A 180 -10.95 16.52 8.55
C PRO A 180 -10.60 17.73 9.42
N LEU A 181 -9.30 18.08 9.52
CA LEU A 181 -8.83 19.17 10.36
C LEU A 181 -9.20 20.55 9.81
N VAL A 182 -9.60 20.66 8.53
CA VAL A 182 -10.06 21.91 7.94
C VAL A 182 -11.24 22.50 8.71
N GLU A 183 -12.13 21.65 9.23
CA GLU A 183 -13.31 22.08 9.99
C GLU A 183 -12.95 22.63 11.39
N GLU A 184 -11.71 22.42 11.86
CA GLU A 184 -11.22 22.93 13.14
C GLU A 184 -10.70 24.39 13.05
N PHE A 185 -10.54 24.93 11.84
CA PHE A 185 -10.07 26.30 11.60
C PHE A 185 -11.20 27.21 11.11
N GLU A 186 -11.03 28.52 11.25
CA GLU A 186 -12.01 29.53 10.81
C GLU A 186 -11.36 30.62 9.93
N GLY A 187 -12.15 31.24 9.07
CA GLY A 187 -11.74 32.41 8.29
C GLY A 187 -10.59 32.14 7.32
N ASP A 188 -9.61 33.04 7.28
CA ASP A 188 -8.51 33.01 6.32
C ASP A 188 -7.64 31.74 6.44
N GLU A 189 -7.47 31.21 7.66
CA GLU A 189 -6.69 29.99 7.93
C GLU A 189 -7.37 28.75 7.32
N GLN A 190 -8.68 28.63 7.51
CA GLN A 190 -9.49 27.57 6.92
C GLN A 190 -9.43 27.60 5.39
N GLU A 191 -9.64 28.78 4.80
CA GLU A 191 -9.59 28.94 3.34
C GLU A 191 -8.20 28.63 2.78
N GLN A 192 -7.14 29.05 3.48
CA GLN A 192 -5.77 28.79 3.05
C GLN A 192 -5.43 27.30 3.10
N LEU A 193 -5.82 26.59 4.17
CA LEU A 193 -5.60 25.15 4.29
C LEU A 193 -6.37 24.37 3.21
N GLN A 194 -7.64 24.71 2.97
CA GLN A 194 -8.43 24.09 1.90
C GLN A 194 -7.77 24.28 0.53
N ARG A 195 -7.36 25.51 0.20
CA ARG A 195 -6.66 25.80 -1.08
C ARG A 195 -5.32 25.06 -1.19
N TRP A 196 -4.63 24.84 -0.08
CA TRP A 196 -3.40 24.06 -0.07
C TRP A 196 -3.69 22.59 -0.38
N LEU A 197 -4.69 21.97 0.27
CA LEU A 197 -5.12 20.60 0.00
C LEU A 197 -5.51 20.41 -1.48
N ASP A 198 -6.34 21.30 -2.01
CA ASP A 198 -6.80 21.23 -3.41
C ASP A 198 -5.63 21.32 -4.39
N ARG A 199 -4.65 22.18 -4.10
CA ARG A 199 -3.44 22.33 -4.91
C ARG A 199 -2.56 21.08 -4.86
N GLN A 200 -2.33 20.52 -3.67
CA GLN A 200 -1.51 19.31 -3.52
C GLN A 200 -2.18 18.13 -4.23
N GLN A 201 -3.47 17.91 -3.99
CA GLN A 201 -4.23 16.85 -4.65
C GLN A 201 -4.19 17.00 -6.18
N THR A 202 -4.38 18.21 -6.71
CA THR A 202 -4.29 18.46 -8.16
C THR A 202 -2.89 18.13 -8.70
N SER A 203 -1.84 18.51 -7.98
CA SER A 203 -0.45 18.22 -8.35
C SER A 203 -0.16 16.71 -8.37
N ILE A 204 -0.60 15.99 -7.33
CA ILE A 204 -0.42 14.55 -7.21
C ILE A 204 -1.19 13.84 -8.33
N LEU A 205 -2.47 14.17 -8.54
CA LEU A 205 -3.27 13.56 -9.59
C LEU A 205 -2.68 13.79 -10.98
N HIS A 206 -2.14 14.99 -11.26
CA HIS A 206 -1.46 15.25 -12.52
C HIS A 206 -0.22 14.37 -12.70
N ALA A 207 0.61 14.20 -11.66
CA ALA A 207 1.77 13.34 -11.71
C ALA A 207 1.39 11.86 -11.90
N MET A 208 0.40 11.39 -11.13
CA MET A 208 -0.11 10.01 -11.22
C MET A 208 -0.70 9.71 -12.60
N GLU A 209 -1.37 10.66 -13.24
CA GLU A 209 -1.89 10.50 -14.60
C GLU A 209 -0.76 10.25 -15.62
N GLN A 210 0.35 10.99 -15.51
CA GLN A 210 1.54 10.76 -16.35
C GLN A 210 2.18 9.40 -16.06
N THR A 211 2.35 9.05 -14.78
CA THR A 211 2.91 7.75 -14.36
C THR A 211 2.06 6.59 -14.85
N ARG A 212 0.73 6.72 -14.78
CA ARG A 212 -0.22 5.72 -15.27
C ARG A 212 -0.12 5.50 -16.78
N ALA A 213 0.09 6.57 -17.56
CA ALA A 213 0.35 6.45 -18.99
C ALA A 213 1.63 5.65 -19.25
N MET A 214 2.72 5.95 -18.53
CA MET A 214 3.99 5.21 -18.65
C MET A 214 3.85 3.73 -18.28
N CYS A 215 3.12 3.42 -17.20
CA CYS A 215 2.88 2.06 -16.71
C CYS A 215 2.36 1.08 -17.79
N LEU A 216 1.59 1.59 -18.76
CA LEU A 216 0.94 0.79 -19.79
C LEU A 216 1.76 0.69 -21.08
N GLU A 217 2.83 1.47 -21.21
CA GLU A 217 3.81 1.35 -22.29
C GLU A 217 4.88 0.29 -21.99
N VAL A 218 5.03 -0.12 -20.73
CA VAL A 218 6.07 -1.08 -20.36
C VAL A 218 5.62 -2.52 -20.59
N GLU A 219 6.38 -3.25 -21.41
CA GLU A 219 6.14 -4.66 -21.68
C GLU A 219 6.41 -5.54 -20.44
N PRO A 220 5.53 -6.51 -20.13
CA PRO A 220 5.75 -7.43 -19.03
C PRO A 220 7.05 -8.24 -19.15
N TYR A 221 7.93 -8.12 -18.17
CA TYR A 221 9.27 -8.75 -18.17
C TYR A 221 9.26 -10.28 -18.27
N TRP A 222 8.14 -10.94 -17.97
CA TRP A 222 7.99 -12.40 -18.05
C TRP A 222 7.57 -12.92 -19.42
N LYS A 223 7.30 -12.00 -20.37
CA LYS A 223 6.99 -12.29 -21.77
C LYS A 223 8.20 -12.15 -22.70
N ALA A 224 9.29 -11.57 -22.21
CA ALA A 224 10.59 -11.51 -22.89
C ALA A 224 11.26 -12.89 -23.01
#